data_AF-A0A6P8U5A5-F1
#
_entry.id   AF-A0A6P8U5A5-F1
#
_cell.length_a   1.000
_cell.length_b   1.000
_cell.length_c   1.000
_cell.angle_alpha   90.00
_cell.angle_beta   90.00
_cell.angle_gamma   90.00
#
_symmetry.space_group_name_H-M   'P 1'
#
loop_
_entity.id
_entity.type
_entity.pdbx_description
1 polymer ?
#
loop_
_entity_poly.entity_id
_entity_poly.type
_entity_poly.pdbx_seq_one_letter_code
_entity_poly.pdbx_strand_id
1 'polypeptide(L)'
;MRVCLQSTRAFMRMKGCKVSRWTCSTLPHNRQQDSTSCGVLALKFAEKILLGEAIEFESSQKAVHELRLDIATSLLRESDDLSRLCFYCGMEEQDEEHWICCDICQQWYHHQCVQRPPVDQPYLCPGCT
;
A
#
# COMPACT_ATOMS: atom_id res chain seq x y z
N MET A 1 3.30 -27.37 -1.61
CA MET A 1 3.82 -27.44 -0.22
C MET A 1 5.30 -27.77 -0.13
N ARG A 2 5.80 -28.90 -0.68
CA ARG A 2 7.23 -29.26 -0.58
C ARG A 2 8.19 -28.19 -1.12
N VAL A 3 7.91 -27.66 -2.31
CA VAL A 3 8.72 -26.61 -2.94
C VAL A 3 8.70 -25.32 -2.09
N CYS A 4 7.51 -24.87 -1.66
CA CYS A 4 7.37 -23.70 -0.78
C CYS A 4 8.23 -23.85 0.49
N LEU A 5 8.10 -24.97 1.21
CA LEU A 5 8.90 -25.23 2.41
C LEU A 5 10.41 -25.21 2.13
N GLN A 6 10.85 -25.84 1.04
CA GLN A 6 12.26 -25.91 0.68
C GLN A 6 12.82 -24.54 0.31
N SER A 7 12.13 -23.79 -0.56
CA SER A 7 12.54 -22.44 -0.98
C SER A 7 12.58 -21.48 0.21
N THR A 8 11.54 -21.46 1.05
CA THR A 8 11.51 -20.62 2.25
C THR A 8 12.62 -20.99 3.22
N ARG A 9 12.85 -22.28 3.49
CA ARG A 9 13.95 -22.71 4.37
C ARG A 9 15.31 -22.33 3.79
N ALA A 10 15.53 -22.47 2.49
CA ALA A 10 16.78 -22.08 1.85
C ALA A 10 17.04 -20.58 2.02
N PHE A 11 16.05 -19.74 1.69
CA PHE A 11 16.13 -18.29 1.88
C PHE A 11 16.40 -17.91 3.34
N MET A 12 15.68 -18.51 4.29
CA MET A 12 15.83 -18.19 5.71
C MET A 12 17.17 -18.68 6.30
N ARG A 13 17.76 -19.78 5.77
CA ARG A 13 19.13 -20.19 6.13
C ARG A 13 20.16 -19.16 5.71
N MET A 14 20.00 -18.54 4.52
CA MET A 14 20.89 -17.45 4.08
C MET A 14 20.81 -16.23 5.01
N LYS A 15 19.69 -16.05 5.71
CA LYS A 15 19.51 -15.02 6.76
C LYS A 15 19.98 -15.48 8.15
N GLY A 16 20.61 -16.64 8.28
CA GLY A 16 21.13 -17.17 9.55
C GLY A 16 20.09 -17.87 10.44
N CYS A 17 18.86 -18.11 9.95
CA CYS A 17 17.81 -18.74 10.75
C CYS A 17 17.97 -20.28 10.83
N LYS A 18 17.78 -20.84 12.02
CA LYS A 18 17.70 -22.30 12.25
C LYS A 18 16.30 -22.82 11.90
N VAL A 19 16.12 -23.33 10.69
CA VAL A 19 14.79 -23.68 10.13
C VAL A 19 14.50 -25.18 10.00
N SER A 20 15.33 -26.06 10.57
CA SER A 20 15.17 -27.52 10.45
C SER A 20 13.83 -28.04 10.98
N ARG A 21 13.24 -27.35 11.98
CA ARG A 21 11.95 -27.69 12.60
C ARG A 21 10.74 -27.03 11.94
N TRP A 22 10.92 -26.10 11.01
CA TRP A 22 9.80 -25.34 10.42
C TRP A 22 8.91 -26.25 9.57
N THR A 23 7.60 -26.14 9.67
CA THR A 23 6.67 -26.89 8.81
C THR A 23 6.00 -25.95 7.82
N CYS A 24 5.29 -26.51 6.84
CA CYS A 24 4.49 -25.75 5.90
C CYS A 24 3.17 -26.50 5.75
N SER A 25 2.08 -25.84 6.10
CA SER A 25 0.71 -26.33 5.99
C SER A 25 -0.16 -25.27 5.34
N THR A 26 -1.28 -25.71 4.76
CA THR A 26 -2.30 -24.81 4.23
C THR A 26 -3.39 -24.70 5.29
N LEU A 27 -3.70 -23.47 5.70
CA LEU A 27 -4.84 -23.24 6.58
C LEU A 27 -6.15 -23.40 5.79
N PRO A 28 -7.23 -23.91 6.39
CA PRO A 28 -8.53 -23.95 5.73
C PRO A 28 -9.02 -22.52 5.48
N HIS A 29 -9.40 -22.23 4.24
CA HIS A 29 -9.93 -20.92 3.86
C HIS A 29 -10.78 -21.04 2.58
N ASN A 30 -11.65 -20.06 2.36
CA ASN A 30 -12.40 -19.94 1.13
C ASN A 30 -11.46 -19.73 -0.07
N ARG A 31 -11.76 -20.39 -1.19
CA ARG A 31 -10.98 -20.22 -2.43
C ARG A 31 -11.49 -19.00 -3.18
N GLN A 32 -10.55 -18.23 -3.71
CA GLN A 32 -10.82 -17.17 -4.68
C GLN A 32 -11.53 -17.74 -5.91
N GLN A 33 -12.57 -17.04 -6.37
CA GLN A 33 -13.41 -17.46 -7.50
C GLN A 33 -13.30 -16.52 -8.73
N ASP A 34 -12.49 -15.47 -8.65
CA ASP A 34 -12.30 -14.48 -9.70
C ASP A 34 -10.81 -14.17 -9.92
N SER A 35 -10.47 -13.25 -10.82
CA SER A 35 -9.09 -12.86 -11.11
C SER A 35 -8.62 -11.61 -10.36
N THR A 36 -9.48 -10.96 -9.57
CA THR A 36 -9.22 -9.60 -9.05
C THR A 36 -9.26 -9.48 -7.53
N SER A 37 -9.85 -10.45 -6.82
CA SER A 37 -10.04 -10.40 -5.36
C SER A 37 -8.81 -10.81 -4.54
N CYS A 38 -7.75 -11.35 -5.16
CA CYS A 38 -6.58 -11.88 -4.46
C CYS A 38 -5.99 -10.92 -3.42
N GLY A 39 -5.87 -9.63 -3.74
CA GLY A 39 -5.32 -8.63 -2.81
C GLY A 39 -6.20 -8.43 -1.57
N VAL A 40 -7.53 -8.39 -1.75
CA VAL A 40 -8.49 -8.23 -0.65
C VAL A 40 -8.45 -9.46 0.25
N LEU A 41 -8.47 -10.66 -0.34
CA LEU A 41 -8.41 -11.90 0.43
C LEU A 41 -7.09 -12.02 1.19
N ALA A 42 -5.96 -11.65 0.59
CA ALA A 42 -4.66 -11.66 1.26
C ALA A 42 -4.63 -10.73 2.49
N LEU A 43 -5.23 -9.53 2.39
CA LEU A 43 -5.34 -8.62 3.53
C LEU A 43 -6.20 -9.21 4.65
N LYS A 44 -7.36 -9.81 4.32
CA LYS A 44 -8.22 -10.44 5.33
C LYS A 44 -7.59 -11.70 5.92
N PHE A 45 -6.82 -12.48 5.16
CA PHE A 45 -6.02 -13.57 5.70
C PHE A 45 -5.02 -13.07 6.72
N ALA A 46 -4.26 -12.02 6.39
CA ALA A 46 -3.29 -11.43 7.30
C ALA A 46 -3.95 -10.89 8.58
N GLU A 47 -5.05 -10.15 8.44
CA GLU A 47 -5.82 -9.62 9.57
C GLU A 47 -6.27 -10.73 10.53
N LYS A 48 -6.95 -11.78 10.01
CA LYS A 48 -7.44 -12.88 10.85
C LYS A 48 -6.31 -13.63 11.53
N ILE A 49 -5.20 -13.88 10.83
CA ILE A 49 -4.02 -14.53 11.41
C ILE A 49 -3.41 -13.68 12.53
N LEU A 50 -3.28 -12.37 12.33
CA LEU A 50 -2.71 -11.46 13.33
C LEU A 50 -3.59 -11.31 14.57
N LEU A 51 -4.92 -11.36 14.40
CA LEU A 51 -5.88 -11.36 15.50
C LEU A 51 -6.02 -12.73 16.18
N GLY A 52 -5.42 -13.79 15.63
CA GLY A 52 -5.59 -15.16 16.14
C GLY A 52 -6.99 -15.73 15.90
N GLU A 53 -7.72 -15.20 14.93
CA GLU A 53 -9.07 -15.61 14.56
C GLU A 53 -9.06 -16.71 13.47
N ALA A 54 -10.16 -17.46 13.38
CA ALA A 54 -10.37 -18.37 12.27
C ALA A 54 -10.44 -17.59 10.94
N ILE A 55 -9.92 -18.19 9.86
CA ILE A 55 -9.94 -17.59 8.52
C ILE A 55 -11.32 -17.80 7.89
N GLU A 56 -12.31 -17.12 8.46
CA GLU A 56 -13.71 -17.20 8.08
C GLU A 56 -14.21 -15.81 7.73
N PHE A 57 -14.49 -15.62 6.44
CA PHE A 57 -15.15 -14.44 5.90
C PHE A 57 -15.75 -14.76 4.53
N GLU A 58 -16.81 -14.05 4.16
CA GLU A 58 -17.50 -14.26 2.89
C GLU A 58 -16.61 -13.78 1.72
N SER A 59 -16.50 -14.62 0.69
CA SER A 59 -15.71 -14.34 -0.51
C SER A 59 -16.58 -14.18 -1.76
N SER A 60 -17.87 -13.88 -1.59
CA SER A 60 -18.76 -13.53 -2.70
C SER A 60 -18.35 -12.18 -3.30
N GLN A 61 -18.74 -11.91 -4.54
CA GLN A 61 -18.41 -10.62 -5.18
C GLN A 61 -18.95 -9.43 -4.39
N LYS A 62 -20.15 -9.57 -3.81
CA LYS A 62 -20.77 -8.53 -2.98
C LYS A 62 -19.93 -8.28 -1.72
N ALA A 63 -19.59 -9.33 -0.98
CA ALA A 63 -18.78 -9.20 0.23
C ALA A 63 -17.38 -8.65 -0.09
N VAL A 64 -16.74 -9.10 -1.17
CA VAL A 64 -15.45 -8.56 -1.63
C VAL A 64 -15.55 -7.08 -1.96
N HIS A 65 -16.65 -6.62 -2.59
CA HIS A 65 -16.87 -5.21 -2.87
C HIS A 65 -16.99 -4.39 -1.57
N GLU A 66 -17.75 -4.86 -0.60
CA GLU A 66 -17.88 -4.23 0.72
C GLU A 66 -16.52 -4.18 1.45
N LEU A 67 -15.75 -5.27 1.43
CA LEU A 67 -14.39 -5.32 1.99
C LEU A 67 -13.44 -4.32 1.30
N ARG A 68 -13.56 -4.10 -0.01
CA ARG A 68 -12.76 -3.07 -0.70
C ARG A 68 -13.08 -1.67 -0.20
N LEU A 69 -14.37 -1.37 -0.02
CA LEU A 69 -14.81 -0.07 0.49
C LEU A 69 -14.33 0.13 1.93
N ASP A 70 -14.42 -0.90 2.77
CA ASP A 70 -13.94 -0.88 4.15
C ASP A 70 -12.42 -0.63 4.22
N ILE A 71 -11.63 -1.35 3.42
CA ILE A 71 -10.18 -1.15 3.31
C ILE A 71 -9.87 0.27 2.85
N ALA A 72 -10.52 0.75 1.78
CA ALA A 72 -10.28 2.10 1.26
C ALA A 72 -10.64 3.18 2.30
N THR A 73 -11.78 3.03 2.98
CA THR A 73 -12.22 3.96 4.01
C THR A 73 -11.27 3.97 5.20
N SER A 74 -10.82 2.79 5.64
CA SER A 74 -9.84 2.67 6.72
C SER A 74 -8.51 3.34 6.36
N LEU A 75 -8.00 3.09 5.15
CA LEU A 75 -6.76 3.71 4.67
C LEU A 75 -6.88 5.24 4.61
N LEU A 76 -8.00 5.78 4.14
CA LEU A 76 -8.23 7.23 4.08
C LEU A 76 -8.42 7.86 5.46
N ARG A 77 -9.01 7.12 6.40
CA ARG A 77 -9.23 7.62 7.77
C ARG A 77 -7.94 7.65 8.57
N GLU A 78 -7.08 6.66 8.38
CA GLU A 78 -5.82 6.48 9.11
C GLU A 78 -4.61 7.02 8.33
N SER A 79 -4.80 7.63 7.16
CA SER A 79 -3.71 8.28 6.42
C SER A 79 -3.28 9.58 7.10
N ASP A 80 -1.98 9.81 7.15
CA ASP A 80 -1.42 11.09 7.61
C ASP A 80 -1.82 12.23 6.67
N ASP A 81 -1.96 13.43 7.24
CA ASP A 81 -2.15 14.64 6.44
C ASP A 81 -0.84 15.01 5.73
N LEU A 82 -0.82 14.80 4.42
CA LEU A 82 0.34 15.10 3.56
C LEU A 82 0.30 16.53 3.00
N SER A 83 -0.64 17.39 3.44
CA SER A 83 -0.78 18.76 2.93
C SER A 83 0.46 19.63 3.14
N ARG A 84 1.30 19.29 4.13
CA ARG A 84 2.56 19.96 4.45
C ARG A 84 3.77 19.40 3.70
N LEU A 85 3.60 18.35 2.88
CA LEU A 85 4.69 17.70 2.18
C LEU A 85 4.71 18.06 0.70
N CYS A 86 5.90 18.37 0.18
CA CYS A 86 6.09 18.56 -1.24
C CYS A 86 5.85 17.24 -1.98
N PHE A 87 4.92 17.24 -2.95
CA PHE A 87 4.52 16.02 -3.66
C PHE A 87 5.65 15.42 -4.54
N TYR A 88 6.74 16.15 -4.77
CA TYR A 88 7.91 15.65 -5.51
C TYR A 88 8.95 14.98 -4.60
N CYS A 89 9.35 15.62 -3.50
CA CYS A 89 10.43 15.12 -2.63
C CYS A 89 9.96 14.50 -1.31
N GLY A 90 8.69 14.68 -0.93
CA GLY A 90 8.13 14.17 0.32
C GLY A 90 8.63 14.88 1.58
N MET A 91 9.25 16.06 1.45
CA MET A 91 9.76 16.85 2.57
C MET A 91 8.80 17.99 2.92
N GLU A 92 8.77 18.37 4.20
CA GLU A 92 8.16 19.61 4.66
C GLU A 92 8.96 20.83 4.21
N GLU A 93 8.31 22.00 4.30
CA GLU A 93 8.93 23.31 4.06
C GLU A 93 10.16 23.51 4.94
N GLN A 94 11.28 23.88 4.32
CA GLN A 94 12.44 24.42 5.02
C GLN A 94 12.41 25.96 4.94
N ASP A 95 13.08 26.63 5.88
CA ASP A 95 13.10 28.10 5.92
C ASP A 95 13.46 28.70 4.54
N GLU A 96 12.63 29.62 4.06
CA GLU A 96 12.70 30.34 2.77
C GLU A 96 12.22 29.59 1.49
N GLU A 97 11.69 28.37 1.60
CA GLU A 97 11.16 27.64 0.44
C GLU A 97 9.78 28.15 -0.03
N HIS A 98 9.68 28.52 -1.30
CA HIS A 98 8.41 28.92 -1.91
C HIS A 98 7.69 27.69 -2.46
N TRP A 99 6.36 27.71 -2.40
CA TRP A 99 5.50 26.63 -2.88
C TRP A 99 4.73 27.03 -4.14
N ILE A 100 4.41 26.04 -4.97
CA ILE A 100 3.53 26.21 -6.15
C ILE A 100 2.55 25.05 -6.24
N CYS A 101 1.30 25.34 -6.62
CA CYS A 101 0.22 24.37 -6.76
C CYS A 101 -0.02 24.05 -8.24
N CYS A 102 -0.19 22.76 -8.59
CA CYS A 102 -0.57 22.38 -9.94
C CYS A 102 -2.06 22.67 -10.20
N ASP A 103 -2.37 23.34 -11.30
CA ASP A 103 -3.75 23.72 -11.65
C ASP A 103 -4.67 22.54 -12.01
N ILE A 104 -4.12 21.36 -12.31
CA ILE A 104 -4.89 20.15 -12.65
C ILE A 104 -5.16 19.29 -11.41
N CYS A 105 -4.12 18.79 -10.74
CA CYS A 105 -4.26 17.84 -9.63
C CYS A 105 -4.31 18.49 -8.26
N GLN A 106 -4.13 19.82 -8.18
CA GLN A 106 -4.17 20.62 -6.95
C GLN A 106 -3.15 20.15 -5.89
N GLN A 107 -2.09 19.46 -6.32
CA GLN A 107 -0.98 19.07 -5.46
C GLN A 107 0.04 20.20 -5.35
N TRP A 108 0.68 20.29 -4.18
CA TRP A 108 1.63 21.33 -3.84
C TRP A 108 3.08 20.83 -3.91
N TYR A 109 3.96 21.68 -4.42
CA TYR A 109 5.36 21.37 -4.66
C TYR A 109 6.25 22.52 -4.16
N HIS A 110 7.43 22.20 -3.63
CA HIS A 110 8.49 23.20 -3.52
C HIS A 110 8.81 23.70 -4.92
N HIS A 111 8.86 25.02 -5.08
CA HIS A 111 9.15 25.69 -6.34
C HIS A 111 10.44 25.17 -6.96
N GLN A 112 11.47 24.93 -6.13
CA GLN A 112 12.74 24.34 -6.54
C GLN A 112 12.64 22.90 -7.03
N CYS A 113 11.80 22.06 -6.41
CA CYS A 113 11.64 20.65 -6.80
C CYS A 113 11.10 20.49 -8.22
N VAL A 114 10.42 21.52 -8.73
CA VAL A 114 9.78 21.50 -10.06
C VAL A 114 10.39 22.51 -11.02
N GLN A 115 11.70 22.76 -10.88
CA GLN A 115 12.50 23.61 -11.77
C GLN A 115 12.12 25.10 -11.80
N ARG A 116 11.55 25.61 -10.70
CA ARG A 116 11.28 27.04 -10.49
C ARG A 116 10.45 27.68 -11.62
N PRO A 117 9.24 27.16 -11.90
CA PRO A 117 8.38 27.68 -12.97
C PRO A 117 7.98 29.15 -12.73
N PRO A 118 7.62 29.91 -13.78
CA PRO A 118 7.08 31.25 -13.62
C PRO A 118 5.83 31.25 -12.73
N VAL A 119 5.76 32.17 -11.74
CA VAL A 119 4.64 32.26 -10.79
C VAL A 119 3.44 33.05 -11.34
N ASP A 120 3.62 33.72 -12.47
CA ASP A 120 2.63 34.53 -13.18
C ASP A 120 1.86 33.72 -14.24
N GLN A 121 2.12 32.42 -14.35
CA GLN A 121 1.53 31.54 -15.35
C GLN A 121 0.88 30.31 -14.69
N PRO A 122 -0.14 29.71 -15.34
CA PRO A 122 -0.66 28.43 -14.91
C PRO A 122 0.45 27.38 -14.83
N TYR A 123 0.50 26.63 -13.74
CA TYR A 123 1.52 25.63 -13.50
C TYR A 123 0.95 24.21 -13.63
N LEU A 124 1.57 23.42 -14.52
CA LEU A 124 1.30 22.00 -14.69
C LEU A 124 2.49 21.19 -14.18
N CYS A 125 2.24 20.27 -13.25
CA CYS A 125 3.29 19.40 -12.73
C CYS A 125 3.67 18.31 -13.75
N PRO A 126 4.85 17.68 -13.62
CA PRO A 126 5.31 16.64 -14.55
C PRO A 126 4.37 15.43 -14.70
N GLY A 127 3.47 15.20 -13.74
CA GLY A 127 2.47 14.14 -13.81
C GLY A 127 1.18 14.54 -14.55
N CYS A 128 0.97 15.83 -14.79
CA CYS A 128 -0.20 16.38 -15.48
C CYS A 128 0.13 17.04 -16.82
N THR A 129 1.42 17.16 -17.17
CA THR A 129 1.92 17.54 -18.50
C THR A 129 1.89 16.38 -19.48
#